data_AF-A0A3D9EHG1-F1
#
_entry.id   AF-A0A3D9EHG1-F1
#
_cell.length_a   1.000
_cell.length_b   1.000
_cell.length_c   1.000
_cell.angle_alpha   90.00
_cell.angle_beta   90.00
_cell.angle_gamma   90.00
#
_symmetry.space_group_name_H-M   'P 1'
#
loop_
_entity.id
_entity.type
_entity.pdbx_description
1 polymer ?
#
loop_
_entity_poly.entity_id
_entity_poly.type
_entity_poly.pdbx_seq_one_letter_code
_entity_poly.pdbx_strand_id
1 'polypeptide(L)'
;MKTAIVFAYHDIGCAGLAALIQAGYPIAAVFTHPDDPSENRFFGSVAQLCARHGIPVHAPEDVNHPIWVERIRALEPDFIFSFYYRNLLSGDVLACAKRGAYNLHGSLLPRYRGRAPANWVLVNGETETGVTLHRMVKRADAGAIVAQQRVAIAADDTALTLHAKLREASQTLLRDSLPALAEGRLSEREQDESQATTFGRRSAADGELEWSRPAVELGNLVRAVTQPYPGAFGWIGDRKLIV
;
A
#
# COMPACT_ATOMS: atom_id res chain seq x y z
N MET A 1 -11.98 -19.46 14.68
CA MET A 1 -12.63 -18.33 13.97
C MET A 1 -11.59 -17.74 13.01
N LYS A 2 -11.87 -16.63 12.32
CA LYS A 2 -10.92 -15.97 11.39
C LYS A 2 -10.76 -14.49 11.74
N THR A 3 -10.59 -14.21 13.04
CA THR A 3 -10.58 -12.84 13.55
C THR A 3 -9.36 -12.09 13.03
N ALA A 4 -9.57 -10.85 12.58
CA ALA A 4 -8.53 -10.02 11.99
C ALA A 4 -8.30 -8.73 12.79
N ILE A 5 -7.04 -8.31 12.85
CA ILE A 5 -6.65 -6.93 13.11
C ILE A 5 -6.13 -6.33 11.82
N VAL A 6 -6.52 -5.10 11.53
CA VAL A 6 -6.22 -4.44 10.25
C VAL A 6 -5.44 -3.17 10.50
N PHE A 7 -4.38 -2.96 9.74
CA PHE A 7 -3.59 -1.75 9.67
C PHE A 7 -3.83 -1.14 8.30
N ALA A 8 -4.55 -0.03 8.22
CA ALA A 8 -5.03 0.48 6.93
C ALA A 8 -5.04 2.00 6.85
N TYR A 9 -4.74 2.51 5.66
CA TYR A 9 -4.86 3.93 5.34
C TYR A 9 -5.12 4.12 3.84
N HIS A 10 -5.65 5.28 3.45
CA HIS A 10 -5.93 5.63 2.04
C HIS A 10 -7.02 4.74 1.38
N ASP A 11 -7.27 4.97 0.10
CA ASP A 11 -8.21 4.19 -0.73
C ASP A 11 -7.95 2.69 -0.73
N ILE A 12 -6.67 2.28 -0.76
CA ILE A 12 -6.31 0.86 -0.75
C ILE A 12 -6.61 0.27 0.63
N GLY A 13 -6.39 1.02 1.71
CA GLY A 13 -6.86 0.66 3.04
C GLY A 13 -8.37 0.47 3.11
N CYS A 14 -9.13 1.38 2.51
CA CYS A 14 -10.59 1.27 2.42
C CYS A 14 -11.03 0.04 1.60
N ALA A 15 -10.40 -0.18 0.44
CA ALA A 15 -10.69 -1.31 -0.43
C ALA A 15 -10.38 -2.65 0.26
N GLY A 16 -9.23 -2.74 0.95
CA GLY A 16 -8.85 -3.93 1.69
C GLY A 16 -9.75 -4.21 2.90
N LEU A 17 -10.12 -3.17 3.66
CA LEU A 17 -11.07 -3.29 4.77
C LEU A 17 -12.44 -3.78 4.27
N ALA A 18 -12.95 -3.20 3.18
CA ALA A 18 -14.20 -3.62 2.57
C ALA A 18 -14.15 -5.07 2.08
N ALA A 19 -13.04 -5.50 1.47
CA ALA A 19 -12.85 -6.88 1.01
C ALA A 19 -12.85 -7.88 2.18
N LEU A 20 -12.22 -7.55 3.31
CA LEU A 20 -12.26 -8.38 4.52
C LEU A 20 -13.69 -8.51 5.07
N ILE A 21 -14.43 -7.40 5.14
CA ILE A 21 -15.83 -7.40 5.58
C ILE A 21 -16.67 -8.29 4.66
N GLN A 22 -16.54 -8.13 3.34
CA GLN A 22 -17.28 -8.92 2.35
C GLN A 22 -16.92 -10.41 2.41
N ALA A 23 -15.64 -10.73 2.64
CA ALA A 23 -15.18 -12.10 2.87
C ALA A 23 -15.58 -12.66 4.25
N GLY A 24 -16.30 -11.88 5.06
CA GLY A 24 -16.87 -12.29 6.35
C GLY A 24 -15.85 -12.44 7.47
N TYR A 25 -14.69 -11.76 7.40
CA TYR A 25 -13.72 -11.73 8.50
C TYR A 25 -14.28 -10.88 9.65
N PRO A 26 -14.39 -11.41 10.88
CA PRO A 26 -14.63 -10.58 12.05
C PRO A 26 -13.42 -9.67 12.30
N ILE A 27 -13.61 -8.36 12.29
CA ILE A 27 -12.52 -7.39 12.48
C ILE A 27 -12.59 -6.87 13.91
N ALA A 28 -11.58 -7.20 14.72
CA ALA A 28 -11.54 -6.84 16.13
C ALA A 28 -11.15 -5.38 16.36
N ALA A 29 -10.20 -4.87 15.56
CA ALA A 29 -9.75 -3.49 15.61
C ALA A 29 -9.09 -3.09 14.28
N VAL A 30 -9.16 -1.80 13.98
CA VAL A 30 -8.45 -1.16 12.86
C VAL A 30 -7.49 -0.12 13.40
N PHE A 31 -6.25 -0.14 12.92
CA PHE A 31 -5.22 0.86 13.16
C PHE A 31 -5.01 1.69 11.90
N THR A 32 -5.05 3.01 12.04
CA THR A 32 -4.90 3.95 10.93
C THR A 32 -3.99 5.12 11.33
N HIS A 33 -3.94 6.16 10.52
CA HIS A 33 -3.18 7.38 10.79
C HIS A 33 -4.12 8.59 10.87
N PRO A 34 -3.78 9.62 11.66
CA PRO A 34 -4.38 10.93 11.42
C PRO A 34 -3.98 11.43 10.04
N ASP A 35 -4.90 12.13 9.37
CA ASP A 35 -4.63 12.68 8.05
C ASP A 35 -3.62 13.84 8.16
N ASP A 36 -2.61 13.85 7.30
CA ASP A 36 -1.60 14.91 7.24
C ASP A 36 -2.21 16.17 6.59
N PRO A 37 -2.23 17.34 7.27
CA PRO A 37 -2.77 18.57 6.70
C PRO A 37 -2.05 19.06 5.43
N SER A 38 -0.81 18.62 5.21
CA SER A 38 -0.01 18.98 4.03
C SER A 38 -0.26 18.06 2.83
N GLU A 39 -0.99 16.96 3.01
CA GLU A 39 -1.33 16.02 1.95
C GLU A 39 -2.68 16.37 1.32
N ASN A 40 -2.75 16.31 -0.01
CA ASN A 40 -4.02 16.45 -0.70
C ASN A 40 -4.93 15.25 -0.38
N ARG A 41 -6.05 15.50 0.30
CA ARG A 41 -6.99 14.45 0.76
C ARG A 41 -7.96 14.07 -0.37
N PHE A 42 -7.44 13.41 -1.40
CA PHE A 42 -8.24 12.90 -2.53
C PHE A 42 -8.78 11.47 -2.30
N PHE A 43 -8.43 10.85 -1.17
CA PHE A 43 -8.69 9.44 -0.86
C PHE A 43 -9.75 9.25 0.23
N GLY A 44 -10.35 8.06 0.26
CA GLY A 44 -11.32 7.66 1.28
C GLY A 44 -10.71 7.53 2.68
N SER A 45 -11.53 7.81 3.69
CA SER A 45 -11.15 7.69 5.10
C SER A 45 -11.47 6.30 5.66
N VAL A 46 -10.44 5.58 6.09
CA VAL A 46 -10.57 4.28 6.78
C VAL A 46 -11.34 4.45 8.08
N ALA A 47 -11.10 5.51 8.85
CA ALA A 47 -11.81 5.78 10.10
C ALA A 47 -13.32 5.98 9.87
N GLN A 48 -13.72 6.70 8.82
CA GLN A 48 -15.14 6.85 8.46
C GLN A 48 -15.77 5.52 8.04
N LEU A 49 -15.03 4.66 7.32
CA LEU A 49 -15.50 3.33 6.98
C LEU A 49 -15.70 2.48 8.24
N CYS A 50 -14.78 2.52 9.20
CA CYS A 50 -14.91 1.82 10.49
C CYS A 50 -16.15 2.29 11.25
N ALA A 51 -16.39 3.60 11.33
CA ALA A 51 -17.55 4.17 12.01
C ALA A 51 -18.88 3.67 11.42
N ARG A 52 -18.99 3.57 10.09
CA ARG A 52 -20.19 3.03 9.43
C ARG A 52 -20.46 1.55 9.73
N HIS A 53 -19.42 0.78 10.03
CA HIS A 53 -19.53 -0.65 10.33
C HIS A 53 -19.44 -0.97 11.83
N GLY A 54 -19.32 0.04 12.70
CA GLY A 54 -19.18 -0.16 14.15
C GLY A 54 -17.86 -0.84 14.55
N ILE A 55 -16.81 -0.69 13.75
CA ILE A 55 -15.49 -1.31 14.00
C ILE A 55 -14.64 -0.36 14.85
N PRO A 56 -14.03 -0.83 15.97
CA PRO A 56 -13.11 -0.03 16.76
C PRO A 56 -11.91 0.45 15.91
N VAL A 57 -11.62 1.76 15.96
CA VAL A 57 -10.50 2.36 15.23
C VAL A 57 -9.56 3.12 16.17
N HIS A 58 -8.27 2.97 15.93
CA HIS A 58 -7.19 3.62 16.67
C HIS A 58 -6.19 4.26 15.71
N ALA A 59 -5.59 5.37 16.10
CA ALA A 59 -4.55 6.05 15.34
C ALA A 59 -3.37 6.44 16.24
N PRO A 60 -2.66 5.46 16.83
CA PRO A 60 -1.51 5.75 17.69
C PRO A 60 -0.33 6.28 16.87
N GLU A 61 0.47 7.15 17.50
CA GLU A 61 1.74 7.61 16.90
C GLU A 61 2.70 6.44 16.68
N ASP A 62 2.82 5.55 17.68
CA ASP A 62 3.60 4.32 17.59
C ASP A 62 2.78 3.11 18.06
N VAL A 63 2.40 2.26 17.11
CA VAL A 63 1.69 1.01 17.38
C VAL A 63 2.61 -0.09 17.93
N ASN A 64 3.92 0.09 17.85
CA ASN A 64 4.91 -0.85 18.38
C ASN A 64 5.18 -0.61 19.87
N HIS A 65 4.65 0.47 20.45
CA HIS A 65 4.75 0.73 21.88
C HIS A 65 4.16 -0.45 22.67
N PRO A 66 4.79 -0.92 23.77
CA PRO A 66 4.38 -2.13 24.50
C PRO A 66 2.89 -2.19 24.87
N ILE A 67 2.29 -1.06 25.26
CA ILE A 67 0.85 -0.98 25.57
C ILE A 67 -0.03 -1.42 24.38
N TRP A 68 0.33 -1.04 23.16
CA TRP A 68 -0.43 -1.42 21.97
C TRP A 68 -0.18 -2.88 21.59
N VAL A 69 1.05 -3.34 21.71
CA VAL A 69 1.39 -4.77 21.51
C VAL A 69 0.58 -5.65 22.46
N GLU A 70 0.49 -5.29 23.74
CA GLU A 70 -0.32 -6.03 24.73
C GLU A 70 -1.81 -6.03 24.38
N ARG A 71 -2.36 -4.88 23.97
CA ARG A 71 -3.76 -4.77 23.52
C ARG A 71 -4.03 -5.64 22.29
N ILE A 72 -3.16 -5.58 21.29
CA ILE A 72 -3.26 -6.40 20.06
C ILE A 72 -3.19 -7.88 20.42
N ARG A 73 -2.27 -8.27 21.32
CA ARG A 73 -2.14 -9.65 21.79
C ARG A 73 -3.39 -10.15 22.50
N ALA A 74 -4.00 -9.32 23.35
CA ALA A 74 -5.21 -9.66 24.09
C ALA A 74 -6.45 -9.85 23.20
N LEU A 75 -6.45 -9.29 21.98
CA LEU A 75 -7.49 -9.51 20.98
C LEU A 75 -7.35 -10.86 20.24
N GLU A 76 -6.26 -11.59 20.48
CA GLU A 76 -5.99 -12.92 19.93
C GLU A 76 -6.25 -13.08 18.42
N PRO A 77 -5.71 -12.20 17.56
CA PRO A 77 -6.00 -12.23 16.13
C PRO A 77 -5.54 -13.54 15.49
N ASP A 78 -6.39 -14.13 14.65
CA ASP A 78 -5.95 -15.18 13.74
C ASP A 78 -5.06 -14.58 12.65
N PHE A 79 -5.44 -13.41 12.14
CA PHE A 79 -4.75 -12.72 11.06
C PHE A 79 -4.43 -11.27 11.39
N ILE A 80 -3.31 -10.79 10.87
CA ILE A 80 -3.04 -9.36 10.74
C ILE A 80 -3.00 -9.02 9.26
N PHE A 81 -3.66 -7.93 8.87
CA PHE A 81 -3.60 -7.41 7.51
C PHE A 81 -3.08 -5.97 7.51
N SER A 82 -2.13 -5.67 6.62
CA SER A 82 -1.65 -4.34 6.32
C SER A 82 -2.06 -3.93 4.91
N PHE A 83 -2.79 -2.82 4.80
CA PHE A 83 -3.26 -2.25 3.55
C PHE A 83 -2.84 -0.78 3.50
N TYR A 84 -1.65 -0.53 2.94
CA TYR A 84 -1.08 0.83 2.80
C TYR A 84 -0.86 1.56 4.14
N TYR A 85 -0.68 0.82 5.22
CA TYR A 85 -0.25 1.39 6.49
C TYR A 85 1.17 1.96 6.38
N ARG A 86 1.41 3.13 6.96
CA ARG A 86 2.64 3.92 6.72
C ARG A 86 3.82 3.54 7.60
N ASN A 87 3.58 2.96 8.77
CA ASN A 87 4.61 2.65 9.75
C ASN A 87 4.96 1.17 9.70
N LEU A 88 6.22 0.85 9.97
CA LEU A 88 6.66 -0.54 10.06
C LEU A 88 6.07 -1.20 11.32
N LEU A 89 5.58 -2.44 11.17
CA LEU A 89 5.12 -3.25 12.28
C LEU A 89 6.28 -4.08 12.83
N SER A 90 6.46 -4.06 14.15
CA SER A 90 7.51 -4.80 14.85
C SER A 90 7.25 -6.30 14.79
N GLY A 91 8.30 -7.08 15.03
CA GLY A 91 8.17 -8.54 15.18
C GLY A 91 7.16 -8.93 16.26
N ASP A 92 7.05 -8.15 17.34
CA ASP A 92 6.11 -8.42 18.43
C ASP A 92 4.65 -8.23 18.01
N VAL A 93 4.36 -7.21 17.19
CA VAL A 93 3.03 -7.02 16.59
C VAL A 93 2.73 -8.18 15.63
N LEU A 94 3.65 -8.49 14.72
CA LEU A 94 3.46 -9.56 13.73
C LEU A 94 3.25 -10.94 14.39
N ALA A 95 3.98 -11.21 15.47
CA ALA A 95 3.89 -12.46 16.23
C ALA A 95 2.54 -12.64 16.97
N CYS A 96 1.72 -11.59 17.08
CA CYS A 96 0.38 -11.72 17.66
C CYS A 96 -0.59 -12.49 16.76
N ALA A 97 -0.35 -12.57 15.45
CA ALA A 97 -1.22 -13.27 14.51
C ALA A 97 -0.97 -14.78 14.51
N LYS A 98 -1.97 -15.58 14.90
CA LYS A 98 -1.86 -17.04 15.00
C LYS A 98 -1.62 -17.73 13.65
N ARG A 99 -2.15 -17.17 12.56
CA ARG A 99 -2.12 -17.73 11.20
C ARG A 99 -1.29 -16.92 10.22
N GLY A 100 -0.83 -15.74 10.63
CA GLY A 100 0.10 -14.91 9.86
C GLY A 100 -0.35 -13.48 9.69
N ALA A 101 0.63 -12.64 9.35
CA ALA A 101 0.43 -11.24 9.00
C ALA A 101 0.70 -11.05 7.51
N TYR A 102 -0.15 -10.32 6.81
CA TYR A 102 -0.09 -10.15 5.36
C TYR A 102 -0.19 -8.68 4.96
N ASN A 103 0.58 -8.28 3.96
CA ASN A 103 0.57 -6.92 3.42
C ASN A 103 0.15 -6.93 1.95
N LEU A 104 -0.70 -5.97 1.57
CA LEU A 104 -1.02 -5.68 0.17
C LEU A 104 -0.12 -4.54 -0.32
N HIS A 105 0.75 -4.86 -1.26
CA HIS A 105 1.70 -3.94 -1.85
C HIS A 105 1.37 -3.63 -3.31
N GLY A 106 1.55 -2.37 -3.71
CA GLY A 106 1.20 -1.87 -5.05
C GLY A 106 2.27 -2.07 -6.12
N SER A 107 2.92 -3.24 -6.15
CA SER A 107 3.84 -3.59 -7.23
C SER A 107 3.86 -5.09 -7.52
N LEU A 108 4.55 -5.47 -8.61
CA LEU A 108 4.93 -6.85 -8.88
C LEU A 108 6.18 -7.25 -8.07
N LEU A 109 6.01 -7.50 -6.77
CA LEU A 109 7.10 -8.03 -5.94
C LEU A 109 7.75 -9.27 -6.58
N PRO A 110 9.09 -9.41 -6.51
CA PRO A 110 10.03 -8.64 -5.68
C PRO A 110 10.47 -7.26 -6.24
N ARG A 111 10.01 -6.86 -7.43
CA ARG A 111 10.33 -5.55 -8.00
C ARG A 111 9.55 -4.45 -7.27
N TYR A 112 10.17 -3.28 -7.13
CA TYR A 112 9.56 -2.09 -6.53
C TYR A 112 9.10 -2.26 -5.07
N ARG A 113 9.91 -2.93 -4.23
CA ARG A 113 9.79 -2.87 -2.77
C ARG A 113 9.93 -1.42 -2.28
N GLY A 114 9.47 -1.16 -1.05
CA GLY A 114 9.64 0.12 -0.39
C GLY A 114 8.44 1.04 -0.60
N ARG A 115 8.68 2.31 -0.92
CA ARG A 115 7.64 3.34 -0.83
C ARG A 115 7.32 3.94 -2.20
N ALA A 116 6.09 4.42 -2.35
CA ALA A 116 5.57 5.04 -3.57
C ALA A 116 5.75 4.20 -4.86
N PRO A 117 5.49 2.87 -4.85
CA PRO A 117 5.75 2.03 -6.02
C PRO A 117 4.96 2.47 -7.26
N ALA A 118 3.70 2.90 -7.09
CA ALA A 118 2.85 3.39 -8.19
C ALA A 118 3.47 4.61 -8.90
N ASN A 119 4.11 5.52 -8.18
CA ASN A 119 4.81 6.65 -8.77
C ASN A 119 6.11 6.19 -9.44
N TRP A 120 6.88 5.31 -8.78
CA TRP A 120 8.17 4.84 -9.31
C TRP A 120 8.06 4.08 -10.62
N VAL A 121 7.05 3.23 -10.79
CA VAL A 121 6.85 2.52 -12.07
C VAL A 121 6.56 3.49 -13.22
N LEU A 122 5.83 4.59 -12.96
CA LEU A 122 5.58 5.64 -13.95
C LEU A 122 6.85 6.44 -14.24
N VAL A 123 7.62 6.83 -13.21
CA VAL A 123 8.90 7.54 -13.37
C VAL A 123 9.87 6.75 -14.24
N ASN A 124 9.94 5.43 -14.03
CA ASN A 124 10.84 4.55 -14.75
C ASN A 124 10.31 4.12 -16.13
N GLY A 125 9.09 4.53 -16.50
CA GLY A 125 8.50 4.21 -17.81
C GLY A 125 8.13 2.74 -17.98
N GLU A 126 7.77 2.06 -16.89
CA GLU A 126 7.33 0.67 -16.94
C GLU A 126 6.04 0.53 -17.75
N THR A 127 5.90 -0.58 -18.47
CA THR A 127 4.70 -0.92 -19.24
C THR A 127 3.72 -1.80 -18.47
N GLU A 128 4.16 -2.35 -17.33
CA GLU A 128 3.33 -3.13 -16.43
C GLU A 128 3.73 -2.93 -14.96
N THR A 129 2.75 -3.12 -14.09
CA THR A 129 2.93 -3.22 -12.65
C THR A 129 1.88 -4.20 -12.12
N GLY A 130 1.53 -4.12 -10.85
CA GLY A 130 0.52 -4.96 -10.27
C GLY A 130 0.34 -4.72 -8.79
N VAL A 131 -0.36 -5.66 -8.18
CA VAL A 131 -0.57 -5.73 -6.74
C VAL A 131 -0.14 -7.11 -6.24
N THR A 132 0.47 -7.14 -5.06
CA THR A 132 0.92 -8.37 -4.42
C THR A 132 0.40 -8.43 -2.99
N LEU A 133 -0.25 -9.54 -2.63
CA LEU A 133 -0.45 -9.94 -1.24
C LEU A 133 0.70 -10.85 -0.83
N HIS A 134 1.43 -10.49 0.21
CA HIS A 134 2.57 -11.26 0.70
C HIS A 134 2.59 -11.35 2.22
N ARG A 135 3.27 -12.36 2.77
CA ARG A 135 3.51 -12.49 4.20
C ARG A 135 4.41 -11.35 4.68
N MET A 136 4.10 -10.78 5.83
CA MET A 136 4.92 -9.77 6.49
C MET A 136 5.99 -10.46 7.31
N VAL A 137 7.23 -10.00 7.14
CA VAL A 137 8.41 -10.40 7.92
C VAL A 137 9.13 -9.13 8.38
N LYS A 138 10.17 -9.28 9.20
CA LYS A 138 10.94 -8.14 9.74
C LYS A 138 11.48 -7.21 8.64
N ARG A 139 11.86 -7.76 7.49
CA ARG A 139 12.31 -6.99 6.32
C ARG A 139 11.10 -6.56 5.49
N ALA A 140 10.96 -5.26 5.27
CA ALA A 140 9.86 -4.68 4.50
C ALA A 140 9.75 -5.32 3.10
N ASP A 141 8.51 -5.64 2.72
CA ASP A 141 8.11 -6.14 1.40
C ASP A 141 8.87 -7.38 0.88
N ALA A 142 9.47 -8.16 1.78
CA ALA A 142 10.37 -9.26 1.42
C ALA A 142 9.82 -10.66 1.69
N GLY A 143 8.70 -10.80 2.42
CA GLY A 143 8.14 -12.11 2.75
C GLY A 143 7.47 -12.80 1.56
N ALA A 144 7.19 -14.08 1.70
CA ALA A 144 6.64 -14.93 0.64
C ALA A 144 5.35 -14.37 0.03
N ILE A 145 5.25 -14.45 -1.29
CA ILE A 145 4.09 -14.02 -2.07
C ILE A 145 2.98 -15.06 -1.94
N VAL A 146 1.77 -14.58 -1.65
CA VAL A 146 0.54 -15.40 -1.51
C VAL A 146 -0.32 -15.29 -2.76
N ALA A 147 -0.45 -14.08 -3.30
CA ALA A 147 -1.19 -13.80 -4.52
C ALA A 147 -0.60 -12.56 -5.21
N GLN A 148 -0.72 -12.50 -6.52
CA GLN A 148 -0.23 -11.39 -7.32
C GLN A 148 -1.10 -11.21 -8.56
N GLN A 149 -1.41 -9.96 -8.90
CA GLN A 149 -2.20 -9.60 -10.07
C GLN A 149 -1.49 -8.52 -10.86
N ARG A 150 -1.31 -8.76 -12.16
CA ARG A 150 -0.68 -7.82 -13.11
C ARG A 150 -1.67 -6.75 -13.57
N VAL A 151 -1.14 -5.58 -13.85
CA VAL A 151 -1.85 -4.40 -14.35
C VAL A 151 -0.99 -3.76 -15.44
N ALA A 152 -1.55 -3.61 -16.64
CA ALA A 152 -0.89 -2.89 -17.73
C ALA A 152 -0.88 -1.38 -17.47
N ILE A 153 0.25 -0.74 -17.77
CA ILE A 153 0.42 0.72 -17.73
C ILE A 153 0.32 1.23 -19.16
N ALA A 154 -0.72 2.00 -19.44
CA ALA A 154 -0.94 2.61 -20.74
C ALA A 154 -0.01 3.82 -20.95
N ALA A 155 0.25 4.13 -22.22
CA ALA A 155 1.11 5.26 -22.59
C ALA A 155 0.52 6.62 -22.21
N ASP A 156 -0.72 6.72 -21.75
CA ASP A 156 -1.37 7.93 -21.24
C ASP A 156 -1.76 7.82 -19.75
N ASP A 157 -1.39 6.73 -19.07
CA ASP A 157 -1.65 6.61 -17.63
C ASP A 157 -0.90 7.68 -16.83
N THR A 158 -1.60 8.23 -15.86
CA THR A 158 -1.10 9.15 -14.85
C THR A 158 -1.12 8.47 -13.49
N ALA A 159 -0.55 9.12 -12.48
CA ALA A 159 -0.60 8.64 -11.10
C ALA A 159 -2.04 8.34 -10.63
N LEU A 160 -3.01 9.19 -11.01
CA LEU A 160 -4.42 9.00 -10.64
C LEU A 160 -5.05 7.80 -11.35
N THR A 161 -4.87 7.67 -12.67
CA THR A 161 -5.48 6.57 -13.43
C THR A 161 -4.85 5.23 -13.07
N LEU A 162 -3.53 5.19 -12.87
CA LEU A 162 -2.84 3.99 -12.41
C LEU A 162 -3.27 3.61 -10.98
N HIS A 163 -3.42 4.58 -10.07
CA HIS A 163 -3.94 4.32 -8.73
C HIS A 163 -5.35 3.70 -8.77
N ALA A 164 -6.24 4.18 -9.65
CA ALA A 164 -7.55 3.59 -9.84
C ALA A 164 -7.47 2.13 -10.33
N LYS A 165 -6.60 1.84 -11.31
CA LYS A 165 -6.35 0.45 -11.78
C LYS A 165 -5.80 -0.44 -10.68
N LEU A 166 -4.85 0.04 -9.89
CA LEU A 166 -4.28 -0.71 -8.76
C LEU A 166 -5.33 -0.97 -7.67
N ARG A 167 -6.25 -0.02 -7.41
CA ARG A 167 -7.37 -0.21 -6.50
C ARG A 167 -8.32 -1.32 -6.98
N GLU A 168 -8.69 -1.32 -8.25
CA GLU A 168 -9.55 -2.37 -8.83
C GLU A 168 -8.86 -3.74 -8.79
N ALA A 169 -7.58 -3.80 -9.14
CA ALA A 169 -6.78 -5.01 -9.06
C ALA A 169 -6.65 -5.51 -7.61
N SER A 170 -6.50 -4.61 -6.64
CA SER A 170 -6.49 -4.94 -5.21
C SER A 170 -7.79 -5.60 -4.77
N GLN A 171 -8.93 -5.05 -5.18
CA GLN A 171 -10.24 -5.61 -4.85
C GLN A 171 -10.42 -7.00 -5.46
N THR A 172 -10.01 -7.18 -6.71
CA THR A 172 -10.08 -8.47 -7.40
C THR A 172 -9.19 -9.49 -6.73
N LEU A 173 -7.92 -9.17 -6.52
CA LEU A 173 -6.96 -10.05 -5.85
C LEU A 173 -7.48 -10.49 -4.48
N LEU A 174 -7.95 -9.55 -3.65
CA LEU A 174 -8.41 -9.86 -2.29
C LEU A 174 -9.71 -10.69 -2.29
N ARG A 175 -10.68 -10.37 -3.15
CA ARG A 175 -11.92 -11.14 -3.29
C ARG A 175 -11.61 -12.61 -3.59
N ASP A 176 -10.64 -12.86 -4.45
CA ASP A 176 -10.32 -14.20 -4.92
C ASP A 176 -9.39 -14.93 -3.92
N SER A 177 -8.49 -14.21 -3.23
CA SER A 177 -7.51 -14.81 -2.31
C SER A 177 -8.02 -15.00 -0.88
N LEU A 178 -8.80 -14.07 -0.33
CA LEU A 178 -9.16 -14.08 1.10
C LEU A 178 -9.93 -15.36 1.52
N PRO A 179 -10.92 -15.88 0.77
CA PRO A 179 -11.58 -17.13 1.14
C PRO A 179 -10.60 -18.31 1.20
N ALA A 180 -9.72 -18.45 0.20
CA ALA A 180 -8.72 -19.50 0.15
C ALA A 180 -7.66 -19.37 1.27
N LEU A 181 -7.31 -18.13 1.63
CA LEU A 181 -6.41 -17.83 2.74
C LEU A 181 -7.03 -18.25 4.08
N ALA A 182 -8.31 -17.94 4.31
CA ALA A 182 -9.04 -18.33 5.50
C ALA A 182 -9.12 -19.86 5.68
N GLU A 183 -9.10 -20.60 4.59
CA GLU A 183 -9.15 -22.07 4.56
C GLU A 183 -7.76 -22.73 4.54
N GLY A 184 -6.67 -21.94 4.46
CA GLY A 184 -5.31 -22.46 4.40
C GLY A 184 -4.97 -23.15 3.08
N ARG A 185 -5.66 -22.79 1.98
CA ARG A 185 -5.49 -23.40 0.66
C ARG A 185 -4.52 -22.66 -0.26
N LEU A 186 -3.99 -21.51 0.14
CA LEU A 186 -3.00 -20.77 -0.65
C LEU A 186 -1.59 -21.25 -0.32
N SER A 187 -0.81 -21.51 -1.37
CA SER A 187 0.63 -21.73 -1.24
C SER A 187 1.36 -20.39 -1.19
N GLU A 188 2.40 -20.33 -0.36
CA GLU A 188 3.28 -19.17 -0.28
C GLU A 188 4.55 -19.46 -1.09
N ARG A 189 4.98 -18.49 -1.90
CA ARG A 189 6.18 -18.59 -2.73
C ARG A 189 7.21 -17.56 -2.28
N GLU A 190 8.39 -18.03 -1.87
CA GLU A 190 9.50 -17.14 -1.53
C GLU A 190 9.86 -16.20 -2.70
N GLN A 191 10.26 -14.99 -2.35
CA GLN A 191 10.69 -14.01 -3.33
C GLN A 191 12.11 -14.32 -3.82
N ASP A 192 12.35 -14.20 -5.13
CA ASP A 192 13.70 -14.27 -5.69
C ASP A 192 14.43 -12.95 -5.44
N GLU A 193 15.36 -12.97 -4.48
CA GLU A 193 16.15 -11.79 -4.09
C GLU A 193 17.01 -11.23 -5.22
N SER A 194 17.38 -12.03 -6.23
CA SER A 194 18.15 -11.53 -7.39
C SER A 194 17.33 -10.59 -8.28
N GLN A 195 16.00 -10.66 -8.18
CA GLN A 195 15.06 -9.82 -8.91
C GLN A 195 14.57 -8.62 -8.09
N ALA A 196 15.00 -8.50 -6.83
CA ALA A 196 14.47 -7.46 -5.94
C ALA A 196 15.00 -6.07 -6.30
N THR A 197 14.10 -5.08 -6.38
CA THR A 197 14.46 -3.66 -6.43
C THR A 197 13.74 -2.92 -5.32
N THR A 198 14.38 -1.90 -4.74
CA THR A 198 13.83 -1.14 -3.61
C THR A 198 13.94 0.35 -3.88
N PHE A 199 12.86 1.08 -3.63
CA PHE A 199 12.82 2.52 -3.80
C PHE A 199 12.35 3.23 -2.52
N GLY A 200 12.91 4.41 -2.27
CA GLY A 200 12.64 5.21 -1.10
C GLY A 200 11.36 6.05 -1.20
N ARG A 201 11.09 6.80 -0.13
CA ARG A 201 10.04 7.83 -0.12
C ARG A 201 10.36 8.89 -1.18
N ARG A 202 9.33 9.36 -1.90
CA ARG A 202 9.41 10.56 -2.72
C ARG A 202 8.91 11.80 -1.96
N SER A 203 9.43 12.94 -2.35
CA SER A 203 9.11 14.28 -1.88
C SER A 203 8.68 15.16 -3.05
N ALA A 204 8.13 16.35 -2.75
CA ALA A 204 7.80 17.31 -3.79
C ALA A 204 9.05 17.79 -4.56
N ALA A 205 10.23 17.80 -3.94
CA ALA A 205 11.49 18.20 -4.57
C ALA A 205 11.91 17.21 -5.67
N ASP A 206 11.56 15.93 -5.55
CA ASP A 206 11.84 14.91 -6.57
C ASP A 206 11.01 15.10 -7.86
N GLY A 207 10.14 16.12 -7.91
CA GLY A 207 9.39 16.54 -9.11
C GLY A 207 10.13 17.54 -9.99
N GLU A 208 11.35 17.96 -9.64
CA GLU A 208 12.10 18.94 -10.43
C GLU A 208 12.54 18.35 -11.78
N LEU A 209 12.26 19.09 -12.86
CA LEU A 209 12.56 18.73 -14.23
C LEU A 209 13.98 19.16 -14.58
N GLU A 210 14.85 18.18 -14.76
CA GLU A 210 16.19 18.39 -15.30
C GLU A 210 16.13 18.39 -16.83
N TRP A 211 16.03 19.56 -17.44
CA TRP A 211 15.82 19.72 -18.90
C TRP A 211 16.91 19.13 -19.81
N SER A 212 18.06 18.73 -19.24
CA SER A 212 19.11 17.99 -19.94
C SER A 212 18.72 16.53 -20.23
N ARG A 213 17.73 15.98 -19.53
CA ARG A 213 17.29 14.59 -19.66
C ARG A 213 16.43 14.35 -20.89
N PRO A 214 16.33 13.10 -21.39
CA PRO A 214 15.45 12.76 -22.50
C PRO A 214 13.99 13.16 -22.24
N ALA A 215 13.31 13.67 -23.28
CA ALA A 215 11.92 14.13 -23.18
C ALA A 215 10.95 13.04 -22.68
N VAL A 216 11.21 11.77 -23.00
CA VAL A 216 10.43 10.63 -22.50
C VAL A 216 10.53 10.51 -20.98
N GLU A 217 11.71 10.68 -20.39
CA GLU A 217 11.91 10.62 -18.94
C GLU A 217 11.22 11.79 -18.23
N LEU A 218 11.26 12.99 -18.83
CA LEU A 218 10.54 14.15 -18.32
C LEU A 218 9.03 13.94 -18.38
N GLY A 219 8.50 13.42 -19.50
CA GLY A 219 7.09 13.07 -19.64
C GLY A 219 6.62 11.98 -18.67
N ASN A 220 7.50 11.03 -18.35
CA ASN A 220 7.28 10.00 -17.33
C ASN A 220 7.23 10.59 -15.92
N LEU A 221 8.09 11.56 -15.60
CA LEU A 221 8.02 12.27 -14.33
C LEU A 221 6.71 13.07 -14.22
N VAL A 222 6.34 13.83 -15.26
CA VAL A 222 5.10 14.62 -15.29
C VAL A 222 3.89 13.74 -14.98
N ARG A 223 3.69 12.63 -15.70
CA ARG A 223 2.56 11.73 -15.43
C ARG A 223 2.62 11.07 -14.04
N ALA A 224 3.81 10.83 -13.51
CA ALA A 224 4.02 10.13 -12.24
C ALA A 224 3.69 10.99 -11.02
N VAL A 225 3.76 12.31 -11.15
CA VAL A 225 3.52 13.24 -10.04
C VAL A 225 2.50 14.33 -10.36
N THR A 226 1.77 14.22 -11.47
CA THR A 226 0.60 15.07 -11.75
C THR A 226 -0.53 14.85 -10.74
N GLN A 227 -1.63 15.60 -10.87
CA GLN A 227 -2.78 15.54 -9.97
C GLN A 227 -3.19 14.10 -9.65
N PRO A 228 -3.37 13.75 -8.36
CA PRO A 228 -3.50 14.64 -7.20
C PRO A 228 -2.19 14.97 -6.45
N TYR A 229 -1.03 14.60 -7.00
CA TYR A 229 0.30 14.85 -6.42
C TYR A 229 0.79 16.28 -6.70
N PRO A 230 1.92 16.74 -6.10
CA PRO A 230 2.39 18.12 -6.19
C PRO A 230 2.71 18.68 -7.60
N GLY A 231 2.77 17.83 -8.62
CA GLY A 231 3.17 18.18 -9.98
C GLY A 231 4.68 18.17 -10.19
N ALA A 232 5.09 17.90 -11.44
CA ALA A 232 6.47 18.12 -11.85
C ALA A 232 6.68 19.62 -12.04
N PHE A 233 7.90 20.12 -11.85
CA PHE A 233 8.16 21.56 -11.91
C PHE A 233 9.52 21.90 -12.48
N GLY A 234 9.65 23.12 -12.99
CA GLY A 234 10.91 23.73 -13.39
C GLY A 234 10.95 25.21 -13.05
N TRP A 235 11.96 25.91 -13.55
CA TRP A 235 12.21 27.32 -13.26
C TRP A 235 12.36 28.16 -14.53
N ILE A 236 11.79 29.36 -14.52
CA ILE A 236 12.09 30.43 -15.49
C ILE A 236 12.59 31.63 -14.69
N GLY A 237 13.91 31.87 -14.72
CA GLY A 237 14.55 32.73 -13.72
C GLY A 237 14.25 32.20 -12.32
N ASP A 238 13.82 33.08 -11.41
CA ASP A 238 13.48 32.70 -10.03
C ASP A 238 12.03 32.20 -9.87
N ARG A 239 11.27 32.11 -10.97
CA ARG A 239 9.86 31.69 -10.92
C ARG A 239 9.72 30.19 -11.13
N LYS A 240 9.20 29.49 -10.10
CA LYS A 240 8.77 28.10 -10.19
C LYS A 240 7.52 27.97 -11.07
N LEU A 241 7.54 27.02 -11.99
CA LEU A 241 6.39 26.63 -12.82
C LEU A 241 6.11 25.14 -12.65
N ILE A 242 4.85 24.80 -12.40
CA ILE A 242 4.38 23.41 -12.39
C ILE A 242 3.95 23.07 -13.82
N VAL A 243 4.38 21.90 -14.29
CA VAL A 243 4.05 21.32 -15.61
C VAL A 243 2.92 20.32 -15.46
#